data_AF-A0A971XCI2-F1
#
_entry.id   AF-A0A971XCI2-F1
#
_cell.length_a   1.000
_cell.length_b   1.000
_cell.length_c   1.000
_cell.angle_alpha   90.00
_cell.angle_beta   90.00
_cell.angle_gamma   90.00
#
_symmetry.space_group_name_H-M   'P 1'
#
loop_
_entity.id
_entity.type
_entity.pdbx_description
1 polymer ?
#
loop_
_entity_poly.entity_id
_entity_poly.type
_entity_poly.pdbx_seq_one_letter_code
_entity_poly.pdbx_strand_id
1 'polypeptide(L)'
;MLIGKTSGYYLKKVRAKAKMYEYEIPEDEHIYTEKQVNDLIFLVLGILGDVCDDILKSKDKPILVDKDKKNELSFISNFFDAYFQSKIKEDMNDYFVLLGAASYYFSDMLGSTKVMLDLLNDKILDISYSGLENTIVDLLNDKKEIDSDKVSKEYKRFITMLNSSRKNYIENNIECDFESMFEFREYVYKYGSDRELLFTDILLAIYKKKIINSSLSLLSTYSHIDVDVWAKTFKNNQILELWPSQIMLGEFGVFDGKSAVIQMPTGERVIIVTRCINAFKLRVSETLTKYISSLLRVIKV
;
A
#
# COMPACT_ATOMS: atom_id res chain seq x y z
N MET A 1 -18.40 9.29 -12.18
CA MET A 1 -17.29 10.07 -11.60
C MET A 1 -17.88 10.98 -10.53
N LEU A 2 -17.52 10.74 -9.28
CA LEU A 2 -18.07 11.46 -8.11
C LEU A 2 -17.53 12.90 -7.99
N ILE A 3 -16.46 13.22 -8.73
CA ILE A 3 -15.80 14.53 -8.71
C ILE A 3 -16.37 15.45 -9.80
N GLY A 4 -17.01 16.54 -9.38
CA GLY A 4 -17.56 17.57 -10.28
C GLY A 4 -16.70 18.83 -10.41
N LYS A 5 -17.17 19.81 -11.19
CA LYS A 5 -16.46 21.10 -11.37
C LYS A 5 -16.28 21.86 -10.04
N THR A 6 -17.28 21.79 -9.16
CA THR A 6 -17.27 22.46 -7.86
C THR A 6 -16.21 21.89 -6.93
N SER A 7 -16.06 20.56 -6.87
CA SER A 7 -15.03 19.93 -6.04
C SER A 7 -13.63 20.23 -6.55
N GLY A 8 -13.44 20.26 -7.88
CA GLY A 8 -12.20 20.73 -8.49
C GLY A 8 -11.86 22.18 -8.15
N TYR A 9 -12.86 23.07 -8.07
CA TYR A 9 -12.67 24.46 -7.65
C TYR A 9 -12.25 24.58 -6.18
N TYR A 10 -12.92 23.85 -5.28
CA TYR A 10 -12.57 23.82 -3.86
C TYR A 10 -11.16 23.27 -3.61
N LEU A 11 -10.76 22.20 -4.31
CA LEU A 11 -9.37 21.72 -4.22
C LEU A 11 -8.36 22.80 -4.64
N LYS A 12 -8.65 23.57 -5.71
CA LYS A 12 -7.77 24.67 -6.14
C LYS A 12 -7.64 25.75 -5.05
N LYS A 13 -8.74 26.08 -4.36
CA LYS A 13 -8.74 27.04 -3.25
C LYS A 13 -7.88 26.56 -2.07
N VAL A 14 -8.06 25.31 -1.64
CA VAL A 14 -7.24 24.72 -0.56
C VAL A 14 -5.76 24.72 -0.92
N ARG A 15 -5.43 24.32 -2.15
CA ARG A 15 -4.04 24.34 -2.65
C ARG A 15 -3.46 25.74 -2.70
N ALA A 16 -4.23 26.73 -3.12
CA ALA A 16 -3.77 28.10 -3.13
C ALA A 16 -3.48 28.58 -1.71
N LYS A 17 -4.35 28.30 -0.73
CA LYS A 17 -4.09 28.62 0.68
C LYS A 17 -2.87 27.91 1.25
N ALA A 18 -2.70 26.61 0.96
CA ALA A 18 -1.50 25.86 1.32
C ALA A 18 -0.22 26.51 0.78
N LYS A 19 -0.22 26.97 -0.48
CA LYS A 19 0.93 27.67 -1.06
C LYS A 19 1.22 29.03 -0.41
N MET A 20 0.21 29.73 0.10
CA MET A 20 0.45 30.98 0.83
C MET A 20 1.19 30.73 2.15
N TYR A 21 0.90 29.62 2.83
CA TYR A 21 1.71 29.17 3.96
C TYR A 21 3.12 28.75 3.55
N GLU A 22 3.27 27.98 2.48
CA GLU A 22 4.58 27.54 1.97
C GLU A 22 5.50 28.70 1.58
N TYR A 23 4.93 29.78 1.03
CA TYR A 23 5.67 30.99 0.66
C TYR A 23 5.76 32.03 1.77
N GLU A 24 5.38 31.69 3.00
CA GLU A 24 5.46 32.57 4.18
C GLU A 24 4.74 33.92 3.98
N ILE A 25 3.65 33.92 3.20
CA ILE A 25 2.82 35.11 3.00
C ILE A 25 2.11 35.44 4.33
N PRO A 26 2.04 36.72 4.74
CA PRO A 26 1.34 37.12 5.97
C PRO A 26 -0.11 36.62 6.01
N GLU A 27 -0.57 36.09 7.16
CA GLU A 27 -1.89 35.45 7.27
C GLU A 27 -3.06 36.39 6.96
N ASP A 28 -2.89 37.69 7.18
CA ASP A 28 -3.87 38.73 6.84
C ASP A 28 -4.03 38.93 5.33
N GLU A 29 -3.04 38.52 4.53
CA GLU A 29 -3.12 38.51 3.07
C GLU A 29 -3.67 37.18 2.51
N HIS A 30 -3.93 36.17 3.36
CA HIS A 30 -4.37 34.86 2.90
C HIS A 30 -5.74 34.90 2.23
N ILE A 31 -5.88 34.09 1.17
CA ILE A 31 -7.17 33.95 0.50
C ILE A 31 -8.23 33.36 1.43
N TYR A 32 -9.44 33.89 1.31
CA TYR A 32 -10.60 33.27 1.94
C TYR A 32 -10.87 31.89 1.32
N THR A 33 -11.08 30.91 2.20
CA THR A 33 -11.47 29.55 1.84
C THR A 33 -12.89 29.29 2.34
N GLU A 34 -13.75 28.82 1.43
CA GLU A 34 -15.17 28.60 1.66
C GLU A 34 -15.40 27.48 2.69
N LYS A 35 -16.40 27.63 3.57
CA LYS A 35 -16.73 26.57 4.56
C LYS A 35 -17.11 25.24 3.91
N GLN A 36 -17.69 25.30 2.71
CA GLN A 36 -18.09 24.16 1.88
C GLN A 36 -16.91 23.30 1.42
N VAL A 37 -15.67 23.79 1.54
CA VAL A 37 -14.48 22.95 1.37
C VAL A 37 -14.52 21.74 2.30
N ASN A 38 -15.07 21.89 3.51
CA ASN A 38 -15.20 20.78 4.44
C ASN A 38 -16.19 19.70 3.96
N ASP A 39 -17.11 20.05 3.07
CA ASP A 39 -18.05 19.07 2.49
C ASP A 39 -17.33 18.09 1.55
N LEU A 40 -16.14 18.46 1.05
CA LEU A 40 -15.29 17.54 0.29
C LEU A 40 -14.80 16.37 1.13
N ILE A 41 -14.75 16.50 2.46
CA ILE A 41 -14.34 15.40 3.33
C ILE A 41 -15.28 14.22 3.09
N PHE A 42 -16.59 14.41 3.08
CA PHE A 42 -17.56 13.32 2.86
C PHE A 42 -17.38 12.66 1.49
N LEU A 43 -17.17 13.46 0.43
CA LEU A 43 -16.89 12.96 -0.92
C LEU A 43 -15.65 12.07 -0.93
N VAL A 44 -14.58 12.56 -0.31
CA VAL A 44 -13.29 11.87 -0.24
C VAL A 44 -13.37 10.58 0.59
N LEU A 45 -14.08 10.60 1.73
CA LEU A 45 -14.31 9.40 2.53
C LEU A 45 -15.10 8.34 1.76
N GLY A 46 -16.14 8.75 1.02
CA GLY A 46 -16.94 7.84 0.19
C GLY A 46 -16.12 7.17 -0.91
N ILE A 47 -15.34 7.96 -1.66
CA ILE A 47 -14.45 7.42 -2.71
C ILE A 47 -13.42 6.46 -2.11
N LEU A 48 -12.82 6.80 -0.96
CA LEU A 48 -11.82 5.94 -0.31
C LEU A 48 -12.44 4.63 0.16
N GLY A 49 -13.66 4.67 0.74
CA GLY A 49 -14.43 3.49 1.10
C GLY A 49 -14.73 2.59 -0.10
N ASP A 50 -15.20 3.16 -1.21
CA ASP A 50 -15.44 2.41 -2.45
C ASP A 50 -14.17 1.71 -2.94
N VAL A 51 -13.02 2.40 -2.94
CA VAL A 51 -11.73 1.81 -3.34
C VAL A 51 -11.34 0.64 -2.43
N CYS A 52 -11.56 0.78 -1.12
CA CYS A 52 -11.28 -0.31 -0.18
C CYS A 52 -12.17 -1.53 -0.49
N ASP A 53 -13.47 -1.30 -0.73
CA ASP A 53 -14.41 -2.37 -1.05
C ASP A 53 -14.07 -3.06 -2.39
N ASP A 54 -13.67 -2.29 -3.41
CA ASP A 54 -13.18 -2.82 -4.69
C ASP A 54 -11.95 -3.73 -4.50
N ILE A 55 -10.97 -3.29 -3.71
CA ILE A 55 -9.78 -4.09 -3.37
C ILE A 55 -10.16 -5.37 -2.61
N LEU A 56 -11.06 -5.25 -1.63
CA LEU A 56 -11.53 -6.37 -0.82
C LEU A 56 -12.31 -7.39 -1.65
N LYS A 57 -13.01 -6.98 -2.71
CA LYS A 57 -13.74 -7.85 -3.63
C LYS A 57 -12.89 -8.39 -4.80
N SER A 58 -11.80 -7.71 -5.15
CA SER A 58 -10.94 -8.12 -6.28
C SER A 58 -10.39 -9.53 -6.09
N LYS A 59 -10.38 -10.29 -7.19
CA LYS A 59 -9.74 -11.61 -7.29
C LYS A 59 -8.49 -11.57 -8.15
N ASP A 60 -8.06 -10.37 -8.53
CA ASP A 60 -6.95 -10.16 -9.44
C ASP A 60 -5.62 -10.39 -8.72
N LYS A 61 -4.64 -10.87 -9.48
CA LYS A 61 -3.27 -11.04 -9.04
C LYS A 61 -2.35 -10.58 -10.17
N PRO A 62 -1.74 -9.38 -10.07
CA PRO A 62 -1.73 -8.44 -8.93
C PRO A 62 -3.07 -7.72 -8.72
N ILE A 63 -3.30 -7.20 -7.51
CA ILE A 63 -4.37 -6.23 -7.24
C ILE A 63 -3.87 -4.86 -7.70
N LEU A 64 -4.53 -4.32 -8.73
CA LEU A 64 -4.29 -2.98 -9.26
C LEU A 64 -5.56 -2.17 -9.18
N VAL A 65 -5.45 -0.91 -8.76
CA VAL A 65 -6.59 0.01 -8.80
C VAL A 65 -6.78 0.52 -10.23
N ASP A 66 -8.02 0.51 -10.70
CA ASP A 66 -8.40 0.97 -12.04
C ASP A 66 -7.98 2.41 -12.29
N LYS A 67 -7.70 2.74 -13.56
CA LYS A 67 -7.22 4.08 -13.96
C LYS A 67 -8.18 5.20 -13.56
N ASP A 68 -9.49 4.97 -13.68
CA ASP A 68 -10.48 5.98 -13.32
C ASP A 68 -10.49 6.23 -11.80
N LYS A 69 -10.43 5.15 -11.00
CA LYS A 69 -10.28 5.22 -9.54
C LYS A 69 -8.94 5.83 -9.12
N LYS A 70 -7.85 5.63 -9.87
CA LYS A 70 -6.57 6.32 -9.64
C LYS A 70 -6.67 7.83 -9.82
N ASN A 71 -7.47 8.32 -10.75
CA ASN A 71 -7.73 9.76 -10.87
C ASN A 71 -8.50 10.29 -9.65
N GLU A 72 -9.48 9.52 -9.17
CA GLU A 72 -10.24 9.87 -7.96
C GLU A 72 -9.34 9.85 -6.71
N LEU A 73 -8.48 8.84 -6.55
CA LEU A 73 -7.49 8.78 -5.47
C LEU A 73 -6.44 9.88 -5.57
N SER A 74 -6.00 10.25 -6.78
CA SER A 74 -5.09 11.39 -6.95
C SER A 74 -5.76 12.69 -6.48
N PHE A 75 -7.05 12.88 -6.75
CA PHE A 75 -7.80 14.01 -6.20
C PHE A 75 -7.83 13.97 -4.67
N ILE A 76 -8.13 12.81 -4.08
CA ILE A 76 -8.15 12.62 -2.61
C ILE A 76 -6.79 12.94 -1.99
N SER A 77 -5.72 12.35 -2.51
CA SER A 77 -4.37 12.51 -1.98
C SER A 77 -3.93 13.98 -2.03
N ASN A 78 -4.17 14.65 -3.16
CA ASN A 78 -3.90 16.08 -3.30
C ASN A 78 -4.77 16.93 -2.36
N PHE A 79 -6.01 16.51 -2.10
CA PHE A 79 -6.89 17.19 -1.16
C PHE A 79 -6.36 17.11 0.26
N PHE A 80 -6.07 15.91 0.78
CA PHE A 80 -5.58 15.77 2.16
C PHE A 80 -4.23 16.43 2.38
N ASP A 81 -3.32 16.33 1.42
CA ASP A 81 -2.01 17.01 1.47
C ASP A 81 -2.19 18.53 1.54
N ALA A 82 -2.96 19.10 0.61
CA ALA A 82 -3.24 20.52 0.59
C ALA A 82 -4.01 20.98 1.84
N TYR A 83 -4.96 20.17 2.31
CA TYR A 83 -5.79 20.49 3.47
C TYR A 83 -4.93 20.58 4.73
N PHE A 84 -4.03 19.61 4.95
CA PHE A 84 -3.04 19.65 6.01
C PHE A 84 -2.15 20.90 5.93
N GLN A 85 -1.55 21.15 4.77
CA GLN A 85 -0.65 22.30 4.57
C GLN A 85 -1.36 23.66 4.69
N SER A 86 -2.66 23.73 4.38
CA SER A 86 -3.44 24.96 4.42
C SER A 86 -3.83 25.42 5.83
N LYS A 87 -3.56 24.61 6.87
CA LYS A 87 -3.92 24.88 8.28
C LYS A 87 -5.37 25.32 8.49
N ILE A 88 -6.28 24.91 7.60
CA ILE A 88 -7.71 25.28 7.69
C ILE A 88 -8.34 24.72 8.97
N LYS A 89 -7.91 23.53 9.38
CA LYS A 89 -8.47 22.81 10.53
C LYS A 89 -7.42 21.90 11.15
N GLU A 90 -6.84 22.33 12.28
CA GLU A 90 -5.70 21.64 12.91
C GLU A 90 -6.10 20.48 13.84
N ASP A 91 -7.32 20.49 14.39
CA ASP A 91 -7.81 19.52 15.39
C ASP A 91 -7.93 18.08 14.86
N MET A 92 -7.97 17.89 13.54
CA MET A 92 -8.11 16.58 12.89
C MET A 92 -6.94 16.28 11.93
N ASN A 93 -5.80 16.95 12.09
CA ASN A 93 -4.66 16.80 11.19
C ASN A 93 -4.19 15.36 11.07
N ASP A 94 -4.04 14.64 12.18
CA ASP A 94 -3.54 13.25 12.16
C ASP A 94 -4.48 12.31 11.40
N TYR A 95 -5.79 12.54 11.54
CA TYR A 95 -6.80 11.81 10.79
C TYR A 95 -6.66 12.04 9.29
N PHE A 96 -6.56 13.30 8.86
CA PHE A 96 -6.42 13.62 7.45
C PHE A 96 -5.08 13.18 6.86
N VAL A 97 -3.99 13.25 7.63
CA VAL A 97 -2.68 12.75 7.23
C VAL A 97 -2.72 11.24 7.01
N LEU A 98 -3.32 10.47 7.93
CA LEU A 98 -3.45 9.02 7.80
C LEU A 98 -4.28 8.63 6.57
N LEU A 99 -5.42 9.30 6.34
CA LEU A 99 -6.25 9.05 5.15
C LEU A 99 -5.54 9.45 3.86
N GLY A 100 -4.77 10.55 3.87
CA GLY A 100 -3.92 10.95 2.76
C GLY A 100 -2.83 9.92 2.45
N ALA A 101 -2.18 9.37 3.49
CA ALA A 101 -1.18 8.31 3.35
C ALA A 101 -1.79 7.04 2.72
N ALA A 102 -2.96 6.60 3.21
CA ALA A 102 -3.70 5.47 2.64
C ALA A 102 -4.10 5.72 1.18
N SER A 103 -4.54 6.93 0.86
CA SER A 103 -4.94 7.32 -0.51
C SER A 103 -3.75 7.34 -1.47
N TYR A 104 -2.59 7.85 -1.03
CA TYR A 104 -1.35 7.75 -1.79
C TYR A 104 -0.92 6.30 -2.00
N TYR A 105 -1.11 5.46 -0.98
CA TYR A 105 -0.77 4.04 -1.05
C TYR A 105 -1.61 3.31 -2.10
N PHE A 106 -2.94 3.50 -2.09
CA PHE A 106 -3.83 2.94 -3.10
C PHE A 106 -3.62 3.56 -4.50
N SER A 107 -3.08 4.78 -4.57
CA SER A 107 -2.64 5.43 -5.82
C SER A 107 -1.29 4.93 -6.34
N ASP A 108 -0.70 3.90 -5.72
CA ASP A 108 0.61 3.37 -6.10
C ASP A 108 1.78 4.38 -5.88
N MET A 109 1.58 5.40 -5.05
CA MET A 109 2.53 6.46 -4.73
C MET A 109 3.22 6.23 -3.37
N LEU A 110 3.91 5.09 -3.24
CA LEU A 110 4.54 4.65 -1.97
C LEU A 110 5.52 5.68 -1.35
N GLY A 111 6.21 6.47 -2.18
CA GLY A 111 7.08 7.54 -1.69
C GLY A 111 6.30 8.65 -0.99
N SER A 112 5.18 9.09 -1.58
CA SER A 112 4.29 10.08 -0.97
C SER A 112 3.58 9.53 0.27
N THR A 113 3.26 8.23 0.29
CA THR A 113 2.79 7.54 1.51
C THR A 113 3.79 7.71 2.64
N LYS A 114 5.09 7.41 2.42
CA LYS A 114 6.13 7.57 3.45
C LYS A 114 6.23 9.02 3.95
N VAL A 115 6.26 9.99 3.04
CA VAL A 115 6.29 11.42 3.41
C VAL A 115 5.09 11.80 4.30
N MET A 116 3.89 11.33 3.99
CA MET A 116 2.71 11.58 4.84
C MET A 116 2.84 10.90 6.21
N LEU A 117 3.36 9.68 6.28
CA LEU A 117 3.55 8.99 7.56
C LEU A 117 4.62 9.68 8.42
N ASP A 118 5.67 10.23 7.82
CA ASP A 118 6.71 10.98 8.54
C ASP A 118 6.13 12.21 9.26
N LEU A 119 5.07 12.83 8.70
CA LEU A 119 4.37 13.95 9.35
C LEU A 119 3.68 13.56 10.67
N LEU A 120 3.39 12.26 10.87
CA LEU A 120 2.83 11.75 12.12
C LEU A 120 3.89 11.66 13.24
N ASN A 121 5.19 11.79 12.92
CA ASN A 121 6.31 11.83 13.88
C ASN A 121 6.35 10.65 14.85
N ASP A 122 6.09 9.42 14.37
CA ASP A 122 6.11 8.17 15.15
C ASP A 122 5.24 8.15 16.44
N LYS A 123 4.33 9.11 16.60
CA LYS A 123 3.45 9.15 17.77
C LYS A 123 2.37 8.06 17.68
N ILE A 124 1.94 7.58 18.84
CA ILE A 124 0.75 6.73 18.93
C ILE A 124 -0.47 7.61 18.69
N LEU A 125 -1.28 7.22 17.72
CA LEU A 125 -2.50 7.93 17.34
C LEU A 125 -3.66 7.45 18.22
N ASP A 126 -4.51 8.40 18.62
CA ASP A 126 -5.76 8.14 19.35
C ASP A 126 -6.91 8.90 18.68
N ILE A 127 -7.27 8.45 17.48
CA ILE A 127 -8.26 9.09 16.60
C ILE A 127 -9.63 8.43 16.76
N SER A 128 -9.66 7.11 16.92
CA SER A 128 -10.89 6.33 17.03
C SER A 128 -11.08 5.69 18.41
N TYR A 129 -10.12 5.84 19.33
CA TYR A 129 -10.05 5.14 20.63
C TYR A 129 -9.90 3.61 20.53
N SER A 130 -9.89 3.06 19.31
CA SER A 130 -9.73 1.63 19.05
C SER A 130 -8.29 1.21 18.79
N GLY A 131 -7.43 2.16 18.41
CA GLY A 131 -6.05 1.91 18.00
C GLY A 131 -5.88 1.30 16.60
N LEU A 132 -6.97 1.13 15.83
CA LEU A 132 -6.92 0.63 14.44
C LEU A 132 -6.03 1.51 13.54
N GLU A 133 -6.03 2.82 13.77
CA GLU A 133 -5.15 3.79 13.12
C GLU A 133 -3.66 3.43 13.24
N ASN A 134 -3.22 2.97 14.42
CA ASN A 134 -1.84 2.54 14.63
C ASN A 134 -1.52 1.26 13.85
N THR A 135 -2.51 0.38 13.68
CA THR A 135 -2.35 -0.80 12.82
C THR A 135 -2.20 -0.42 11.35
N ILE A 136 -2.96 0.57 10.88
CA ILE A 136 -2.81 1.09 9.51
C ILE A 136 -1.40 1.68 9.32
N VAL A 137 -0.91 2.47 10.29
CA VAL A 137 0.46 3.02 10.26
C VAL A 137 1.49 1.91 10.23
N ASP A 138 1.36 0.89 11.08
CA ASP A 138 2.28 -0.25 11.13
C ASP A 138 2.30 -1.04 9.80
N LEU A 139 1.14 -1.23 9.18
CA LEU A 139 1.01 -1.85 7.86
C LEU A 139 1.68 -1.02 6.75
N LEU A 140 1.38 0.28 6.68
CA LEU A 140 1.93 1.15 5.64
C LEU A 140 3.44 1.34 5.77
N ASN A 141 3.99 1.27 6.99
CA ASN A 141 5.43 1.28 7.28
C ASN A 141 6.10 -0.10 7.11
N ASP A 142 5.39 -1.09 6.56
CA ASP A 142 5.92 -2.43 6.31
C ASP A 142 6.51 -3.10 7.58
N LYS A 143 5.95 -2.81 8.77
CA LYS A 143 6.38 -3.49 9.99
C LYS A 143 6.14 -4.99 9.87
N LYS A 144 7.08 -5.76 10.42
CA LYS A 144 7.05 -7.24 10.37
C LYS A 144 5.83 -7.79 11.10
N GLU A 145 5.49 -7.20 12.23
CA GLU A 145 4.36 -7.58 13.06
C GLU A 145 3.61 -6.32 13.48
N ILE A 146 2.28 -6.42 13.48
CA ILE A 146 1.39 -5.39 13.97
C ILE A 146 1.31 -5.53 15.49
N ASP A 147 1.48 -4.45 16.23
CA ASP A 147 1.39 -4.51 17.68
C ASP A 147 -0.07 -4.64 18.15
N SER A 148 -0.48 -5.86 18.53
CA SER A 148 -1.84 -6.12 19.03
C SER A 148 -2.12 -5.46 20.38
N ASP A 149 -1.12 -4.99 21.11
CA ASP A 149 -1.34 -4.30 22.38
C ASP A 149 -1.74 -2.83 22.21
N LYS A 150 -1.56 -2.28 21.00
CA LYS A 150 -2.02 -0.93 20.64
C LYS A 150 -3.50 -0.86 20.28
N VAL A 151 -4.19 -1.99 20.12
CA VAL A 151 -5.63 -2.00 19.79
C VAL A 151 -6.50 -2.33 20.99
N SER A 152 -7.75 -1.89 20.96
CA SER A 152 -8.75 -2.19 21.97
C SER A 152 -8.96 -3.71 22.10
N LYS A 153 -9.44 -4.12 23.28
CA LYS A 153 -9.59 -5.53 23.64
C LYS A 153 -10.48 -6.30 22.65
N GLU A 154 -11.50 -5.64 22.09
CA GLU A 154 -12.42 -6.27 21.16
C GLU A 154 -11.73 -6.66 19.84
N TYR A 155 -10.73 -5.89 19.40
CA TYR A 155 -10.04 -6.10 18.13
C TYR A 155 -8.76 -6.92 18.22
N LYS A 156 -8.19 -7.11 19.43
CA LYS A 156 -6.95 -7.89 19.64
C LYS A 156 -6.96 -9.23 18.92
N ARG A 157 -8.06 -9.99 19.05
CA ARG A 157 -8.18 -11.32 18.42
C ARG A 157 -8.01 -11.26 16.89
N PHE A 158 -8.58 -10.23 16.25
CA PHE A 158 -8.53 -10.09 14.80
C PHE A 158 -7.13 -9.68 14.35
N ILE A 159 -6.48 -8.77 15.08
CA ILE A 159 -5.09 -8.39 14.78
C ILE A 159 -4.12 -9.57 14.96
N THR A 160 -4.25 -10.34 16.05
CA THR A 160 -3.45 -11.55 16.28
C THR A 160 -3.66 -12.58 15.17
N MET A 161 -4.88 -12.74 14.69
CA MET A 161 -5.21 -13.61 13.56
C MET A 161 -4.55 -13.14 12.26
N LEU A 162 -4.63 -11.84 11.93
CA LEU A 162 -3.96 -11.27 10.75
C LEU A 162 -2.44 -11.43 10.81
N ASN A 163 -1.82 -11.21 11.97
CA ASN A 163 -0.38 -11.45 12.19
C ASN A 163 -0.02 -12.93 11.98
N SER A 164 -0.80 -13.84 12.56
CA SER A 164 -0.57 -15.28 12.44
C SER A 164 -0.70 -15.76 11.00
N SER A 165 -1.72 -15.30 10.28
CA SER A 165 -1.93 -15.59 8.85
C SER A 165 -0.76 -15.08 8.01
N ARG A 166 -0.35 -13.82 8.20
CA ARG A 166 0.78 -13.21 7.48
C ARG A 166 2.10 -13.94 7.77
N LYS A 167 2.34 -14.31 9.04
CA LYS A 167 3.54 -15.06 9.44
C LYS A 167 3.57 -16.44 8.77
N ASN A 168 2.47 -17.18 8.80
CA ASN A 168 2.36 -18.49 8.15
C ASN A 168 2.58 -18.40 6.63
N TYR A 169 2.04 -17.36 5.99
CA TYR A 169 2.29 -17.09 4.57
C TYR A 169 3.77 -16.84 4.27
N ILE A 170 4.43 -15.99 5.07
CA ILE A 170 5.83 -15.63 4.84
C ILE A 170 6.78 -16.79 5.16
N GLU A 171 6.57 -17.49 6.27
CA GLU A 171 7.52 -18.50 6.78
C GLU A 171 7.27 -19.89 6.21
N ASN A 172 6.01 -20.26 6.01
CA ASN A 172 5.59 -21.62 5.66
C ASN A 172 4.91 -21.69 4.29
N ASN A 173 4.78 -20.56 3.58
CA ASN A 173 4.09 -20.49 2.29
C ASN A 173 2.66 -21.07 2.33
N ILE A 174 2.00 -20.91 3.48
CA ILE A 174 0.60 -21.29 3.67
C ILE A 174 -0.25 -20.12 3.18
N GLU A 175 -1.16 -20.38 2.25
CA GLU A 175 -2.02 -19.35 1.67
C GLU A 175 -2.80 -18.60 2.77
N CYS A 176 -2.86 -17.27 2.67
CA CYS A 176 -3.64 -16.46 3.59
C CYS A 176 -5.13 -16.73 3.39
N ASP A 177 -5.81 -17.12 4.47
CA ASP A 177 -7.26 -17.19 4.48
C ASP A 177 -7.86 -15.79 4.60
N PHE A 178 -8.33 -15.26 3.47
CA PHE A 178 -9.02 -13.97 3.42
C PHE A 178 -10.47 -14.05 3.92
N GLU A 179 -11.06 -15.24 4.11
CA GLU A 179 -12.42 -15.35 4.66
C GLU A 179 -12.49 -14.83 6.09
N SER A 180 -11.45 -15.10 6.87
CA SER A 180 -11.28 -14.59 8.22
C SER A 180 -11.33 -13.04 8.32
N MET A 181 -10.99 -12.33 7.23
CA MET A 181 -11.12 -10.87 7.18
C MET A 181 -12.58 -10.42 7.12
N PHE A 182 -13.48 -11.20 6.51
CA PHE A 182 -14.91 -10.89 6.51
C PHE A 182 -15.49 -10.97 7.92
N GLU A 183 -15.05 -11.91 8.75
CA GLU A 183 -15.48 -11.97 10.16
C GLU A 183 -15.09 -10.70 10.93
N PHE A 184 -13.89 -10.18 10.69
CA PHE A 184 -13.44 -8.93 11.30
C PHE A 184 -14.29 -7.75 10.80
N ARG A 185 -14.47 -7.65 9.48
CA ARG A 185 -15.27 -6.58 8.86
C ARG A 185 -16.72 -6.58 9.37
N GLU A 186 -17.39 -7.73 9.36
CA GLU A 186 -18.77 -7.91 9.85
C GLU A 186 -18.90 -7.54 11.33
N TYR A 187 -17.93 -7.91 12.16
CA TYR A 187 -17.93 -7.55 13.57
C TYR A 187 -17.90 -6.03 13.76
N VAL A 188 -17.01 -5.34 13.05
CA VAL A 188 -16.90 -3.88 13.13
C VAL A 188 -18.15 -3.20 12.57
N TYR A 189 -18.72 -3.70 11.47
CA TYR A 189 -19.94 -3.14 10.89
C TYR A 189 -21.15 -3.26 11.83
N LYS A 190 -21.15 -4.26 12.72
CA LYS A 190 -22.22 -4.47 13.68
C LYS A 190 -22.05 -3.70 14.99
N TYR A 191 -20.81 -3.48 15.44
CA TYR A 191 -20.53 -3.00 16.79
C TYR A 191 -19.64 -1.76 16.86
N GLY A 192 -18.93 -1.43 15.78
CA GLY A 192 -18.03 -0.29 15.70
C GLY A 192 -18.72 1.01 15.30
N SER A 193 -18.00 2.11 15.49
CA SER A 193 -18.35 3.47 15.05
C SER A 193 -18.02 3.70 13.57
N ASP A 194 -18.62 4.74 12.98
CA ASP A 194 -18.40 5.12 11.58
C ASP A 194 -16.91 5.25 11.21
N ARG A 195 -16.07 5.71 12.14
CA ARG A 195 -14.61 5.82 11.95
C ARG A 195 -13.94 4.45 11.95
N GLU A 196 -14.32 3.57 12.87
CA GLU A 196 -13.80 2.21 12.95
C GLU A 196 -14.18 1.39 11.72
N LEU A 197 -15.38 1.61 11.15
CA LEU A 197 -15.80 1.01 9.88
C LEU A 197 -14.82 1.37 8.76
N LEU A 198 -14.59 2.67 8.54
CA LEU A 198 -13.67 3.14 7.50
C LEU A 198 -12.23 2.65 7.75
N PHE A 199 -11.73 2.74 8.98
CA PHE A 199 -10.38 2.29 9.31
C PHE A 199 -10.20 0.80 9.13
N THR A 200 -11.20 0.00 9.49
CA THR A 200 -11.19 -1.44 9.24
C THR A 200 -11.14 -1.74 7.75
N ASP A 201 -11.94 -1.07 6.93
CA ASP A 201 -11.92 -1.26 5.47
C ASP A 201 -10.56 -0.88 4.87
N ILE A 202 -9.96 0.24 5.30
CA ILE A 202 -8.61 0.67 4.87
C ILE A 202 -7.56 -0.36 5.29
N LEU A 203 -7.56 -0.76 6.56
CA LEU A 203 -6.63 -1.74 7.13
C LEU A 203 -6.67 -3.05 6.35
N LEU A 204 -7.87 -3.59 6.16
CA LEU A 204 -8.09 -4.86 5.47
C LEU A 204 -7.70 -4.77 3.99
N ALA A 205 -8.04 -3.66 3.31
CA ALA A 205 -7.65 -3.45 1.92
C ALA A 205 -6.11 -3.36 1.75
N ILE A 206 -5.43 -2.64 2.64
CA ILE A 206 -3.96 -2.58 2.67
C ILE A 206 -3.38 -3.97 2.91
N TYR A 207 -3.87 -4.69 3.93
CA TYR A 207 -3.40 -6.02 4.26
C TYR A 207 -3.52 -6.97 3.06
N LYS A 208 -4.70 -7.05 2.43
CA LYS A 208 -4.93 -7.92 1.27
C LYS A 208 -4.04 -7.53 0.09
N LYS A 209 -3.98 -6.24 -0.25
CA LYS A 209 -3.13 -5.74 -1.35
C LYS A 209 -1.66 -6.10 -1.12
N LYS A 210 -1.15 -5.91 0.10
CA LYS A 210 0.24 -6.26 0.46
C LYS A 210 0.55 -7.74 0.30
N ILE A 211 -0.36 -8.62 0.73
CA ILE A 211 -0.18 -10.08 0.59
C ILE A 211 -0.21 -10.49 -0.88
N ILE A 212 -1.24 -10.07 -1.63
CA ILE A 212 -1.40 -10.47 -3.03
C ILE A 212 -0.29 -9.90 -3.92
N ASN A 213 0.11 -8.65 -3.69
CA ASN A 213 1.18 -8.00 -4.45
C ASN A 213 2.57 -8.29 -3.87
N SER A 214 2.69 -9.23 -2.95
CA SER A 214 3.98 -9.57 -2.37
C SER A 214 4.96 -10.15 -3.38
N SER A 215 6.25 -10.00 -3.09
CA SER A 215 7.31 -10.62 -3.90
C SER A 215 7.15 -12.14 -3.98
N LEU A 216 6.79 -12.79 -2.88
CA LEU A 216 6.55 -14.23 -2.82
C LEU A 216 5.38 -14.66 -3.72
N SER A 217 4.29 -13.89 -3.69
CA SER A 217 3.09 -14.11 -4.49
C SER A 217 3.35 -13.93 -5.99
N LEU A 218 3.97 -12.82 -6.37
CA LEU A 218 4.06 -12.40 -7.78
C LEU A 218 5.31 -12.93 -8.49
N LEU A 219 6.47 -13.03 -7.84
CA LEU A 219 7.69 -13.47 -8.53
C LEU A 219 7.61 -14.93 -8.94
N SER A 220 7.00 -15.80 -8.14
CA SER A 220 6.75 -17.19 -8.54
C SER A 220 5.93 -17.26 -9.84
N THR A 221 4.92 -16.42 -9.95
CA THR A 221 4.06 -16.31 -11.13
C THR A 221 4.82 -15.76 -12.34
N TYR A 222 5.52 -14.63 -12.19
CA TYR A 222 6.19 -13.95 -13.30
C TYR A 222 7.48 -14.60 -13.79
N SER A 223 8.12 -15.44 -12.95
CA SER A 223 9.38 -16.11 -13.31
C SER A 223 9.23 -17.59 -13.62
N HIS A 224 8.05 -18.16 -13.37
CA HIS A 224 7.79 -19.59 -13.42
C HIS A 224 8.77 -20.41 -12.54
N ILE A 225 9.23 -19.80 -11.44
CA ILE A 225 10.07 -20.45 -10.43
C ILE A 225 9.20 -20.79 -9.23
N ASP A 226 9.44 -21.97 -8.67
CA ASP A 226 8.72 -22.44 -7.49
C ASP A 226 8.84 -21.45 -6.32
N VAL A 227 7.72 -21.25 -5.64
CA VAL A 227 7.59 -20.33 -4.52
C VAL A 227 8.53 -20.67 -3.35
N ASP A 228 8.88 -21.96 -3.14
CA ASP A 228 9.82 -22.39 -2.11
C ASP A 228 11.25 -21.87 -2.37
N VAL A 229 11.62 -21.68 -3.64
CA VAL A 229 12.92 -21.11 -4.02
C VAL A 229 12.95 -19.62 -3.67
N TRP A 230 11.85 -18.91 -3.94
CA TRP A 230 11.72 -17.50 -3.57
C TRP A 230 11.65 -17.30 -2.05
N ALA A 231 10.91 -18.15 -1.33
CA ALA A 231 10.84 -18.11 0.14
C ALA A 231 12.25 -18.21 0.77
N LYS A 232 13.09 -19.12 0.27
CA LYS A 232 14.50 -19.26 0.70
C LYS A 232 15.33 -18.02 0.37
N THR A 233 15.09 -17.39 -0.78
CA THR A 233 15.83 -16.20 -1.24
C THR A 233 15.53 -14.98 -0.37
N PHE A 234 14.28 -14.82 0.09
CA PHE A 234 13.83 -13.67 0.86
C PHE A 234 13.84 -13.87 2.38
N LYS A 235 14.33 -15.02 2.87
CA LYS A 235 14.33 -15.41 4.28
C LYS A 235 14.88 -14.32 5.24
N ASN A 236 15.86 -13.52 4.79
CA ASN A 236 16.49 -12.45 5.59
C ASN A 236 16.12 -11.03 5.15
N ASN A 237 15.58 -10.84 3.94
CA ASN A 237 15.13 -9.54 3.44
C ASN A 237 13.76 -9.70 2.79
N GLN A 238 12.76 -9.69 3.65
CA GLN A 238 11.34 -9.74 3.35
C GLN A 238 10.95 -8.50 2.54
N ILE A 239 11.10 -8.56 1.23
CA ILE A 239 10.47 -7.56 0.35
C ILE A 239 8.98 -7.88 0.37
N LEU A 240 8.23 -7.13 1.17
CA LEU A 240 6.84 -7.46 1.49
C LEU A 240 5.89 -7.21 0.32
N GLU A 241 6.13 -6.17 -0.49
CA GLU A 241 5.27 -5.80 -1.62
C GLU A 241 6.12 -5.40 -2.85
N LEU A 242 5.76 -5.89 -4.04
CA LEU A 242 6.34 -5.40 -5.28
C LEU A 242 5.77 -4.03 -5.61
N TRP A 243 6.66 -3.11 -5.95
CA TRP A 243 6.28 -1.77 -6.38
C TRP A 243 5.67 -1.80 -7.79
N PRO A 244 4.89 -0.79 -8.17
CA PRO A 244 4.22 -0.74 -9.48
C PRO A 244 5.19 -0.93 -10.66
N SER A 245 6.39 -0.35 -10.58
CA SER A 245 7.41 -0.54 -11.61
C SER A 245 7.93 -1.98 -11.68
N GLN A 246 7.97 -2.71 -10.56
CA GLN A 246 8.38 -4.12 -10.53
C GLN A 246 7.28 -5.04 -11.02
N ILE A 247 6.03 -4.75 -10.68
CA ILE A 247 4.86 -5.42 -11.23
C ILE A 247 4.89 -5.31 -12.76
N MET A 248 5.10 -4.10 -13.28
CA MET A 248 5.22 -3.84 -14.71
C MET A 248 6.35 -4.68 -15.36
N LEU A 249 7.53 -4.80 -14.73
CA LEU A 249 8.59 -5.68 -15.23
C LEU A 249 8.14 -7.14 -15.34
N GLY A 250 7.36 -7.62 -14.37
CA GLY A 250 6.75 -8.95 -14.38
C GLY A 250 5.76 -9.14 -15.51
N GLU A 251 4.85 -8.19 -15.72
CA GLU A 251 3.87 -8.19 -16.81
C GLU A 251 4.54 -8.20 -18.20
N PHE A 252 5.67 -7.51 -18.36
CA PHE A 252 6.46 -7.55 -19.59
C PHE A 252 7.34 -8.79 -19.73
N GLY A 253 7.31 -9.73 -18.78
CA GLY A 253 8.06 -10.98 -18.80
C GLY A 253 9.57 -10.80 -18.61
N VAL A 254 10.01 -9.69 -18.01
CA VAL A 254 11.43 -9.46 -17.69
C VAL A 254 11.92 -10.50 -16.67
N PHE A 255 11.06 -10.86 -15.72
CA PHE A 255 11.33 -11.96 -14.79
C PHE A 255 11.21 -13.35 -15.46
N ASP A 256 10.80 -13.45 -16.71
CA ASP A 256 10.87 -14.69 -17.48
C ASP A 256 12.07 -14.68 -18.47
N GLY A 257 12.98 -13.71 -18.32
CA GLY A 257 14.21 -13.62 -19.12
C GLY A 257 14.09 -12.80 -20.41
N LYS A 258 12.97 -12.08 -20.62
CA LYS A 258 12.89 -11.12 -21.72
C LYS A 258 13.84 -9.95 -21.48
N SER A 259 14.52 -9.54 -22.56
CA SER A 259 15.40 -8.37 -22.52
C SER A 259 14.60 -7.08 -22.41
N ALA A 260 15.06 -6.15 -21.58
CA ALA A 260 14.43 -4.84 -21.42
C ALA A 260 15.49 -3.77 -21.15
N VAL A 261 15.17 -2.53 -21.54
CA VAL A 261 15.91 -1.34 -21.11
C VAL A 261 15.12 -0.70 -19.98
N ILE A 262 15.70 -0.66 -18.80
CA ILE A 262 15.05 -0.15 -17.59
C ILE A 262 15.75 1.14 -17.19
N GLN A 263 15.01 2.25 -17.20
CA GLN A 263 15.49 3.46 -16.56
C GLN A 263 15.33 3.29 -15.04
N MET A 264 16.44 3.12 -14.33
CA MET A 264 16.40 2.85 -12.90
C MET A 264 15.90 4.08 -12.13
N PRO A 265 14.85 3.96 -11.30
CA PRO A 265 14.47 5.00 -10.37
C PRO A 265 15.44 5.04 -9.17
N THR A 266 15.55 6.19 -8.51
CA THR A 266 16.40 6.36 -7.31
C THR A 266 15.82 5.62 -6.09
N GLY A 267 16.71 5.05 -5.25
CA GLY A 267 16.39 4.50 -3.91
C GLY A 267 16.20 2.97 -3.82
N GLU A 268 15.40 2.53 -2.83
CA GLU A 268 15.12 1.11 -2.48
C GLU A 268 14.68 0.23 -3.67
N ARG A 269 14.11 0.86 -4.71
CA ARG A 269 13.66 0.24 -5.97
C ARG A 269 14.76 -0.53 -6.71
N VAL A 270 16.03 -0.21 -6.46
CA VAL A 270 17.20 -0.88 -7.06
C VAL A 270 17.42 -2.30 -6.50
N ILE A 271 17.12 -2.51 -5.22
CA ILE A 271 17.50 -3.73 -4.48
C ILE A 271 16.75 -4.97 -5.02
N ILE A 272 15.46 -4.81 -5.29
CA ILE A 272 14.59 -5.91 -5.74
C ILE A 272 14.93 -6.32 -7.17
N VAL A 273 15.10 -5.36 -8.07
CA VAL A 273 15.49 -5.63 -9.47
C VAL A 273 16.86 -6.30 -9.52
N THR A 274 17.83 -5.82 -8.75
CA THR A 274 19.18 -6.41 -8.68
C THR A 274 19.16 -7.83 -8.10
N ARG A 275 18.33 -8.09 -7.08
CA ARG A 275 18.17 -9.43 -6.50
C ARG A 275 17.46 -10.39 -7.43
N CYS A 276 16.43 -9.94 -8.14
CA CYS A 276 15.79 -10.73 -9.17
C CYS A 276 16.82 -11.11 -10.25
N ILE A 277 17.60 -10.14 -10.76
CA ILE A 277 18.69 -10.38 -11.73
C ILE A 277 19.72 -11.38 -11.18
N ASN A 278 20.11 -11.28 -9.91
CA ASN A 278 21.06 -12.23 -9.31
C ASN A 278 20.46 -13.64 -9.12
N ALA A 279 19.17 -13.75 -8.78
CA ALA A 279 18.45 -15.02 -8.76
C ALA A 279 18.37 -15.64 -10.17
N PHE A 280 18.16 -14.83 -11.22
CA PHE A 280 18.24 -15.29 -12.61
C PHE A 280 19.64 -15.77 -13.00
N LYS A 281 20.70 -15.08 -12.58
CA LYS A 281 22.08 -15.53 -12.80
C LYS A 281 22.36 -16.90 -12.17
N LEU A 282 21.82 -17.16 -10.98
CA LEU A 282 21.92 -18.47 -10.33
C LEU A 282 21.18 -19.57 -11.13
N ARG A 283 20.00 -19.25 -11.71
CA ARG A 283 19.27 -20.16 -12.62
C ARG A 283 20.04 -20.45 -13.91
N VAL A 284 20.63 -19.42 -14.54
CA VAL A 284 21.46 -19.60 -15.74
C VAL A 284 22.66 -20.48 -15.40
N SER A 285 23.33 -20.23 -14.27
CA SER A 285 24.42 -21.07 -13.76
C SER A 285 24.01 -22.54 -13.61
N GLU A 286 22.92 -22.85 -12.91
CA GLU A 286 22.47 -24.23 -12.72
C GLU A 286 21.99 -24.89 -14.01
N THR A 287 21.29 -24.16 -14.88
CA THR A 287 20.79 -24.66 -16.16
C THR A 287 21.95 -24.94 -17.11
N LEU A 288 22.92 -24.03 -17.18
CA LEU A 288 24.16 -24.21 -17.95
C LEU A 288 24.98 -25.38 -17.39
N THR A 289 25.03 -25.55 -16.07
CA THR A 289 25.69 -26.70 -15.42
C THR A 289 24.99 -28.02 -15.72
N LYS A 290 23.65 -28.06 -15.78
CA LYS A 290 22.86 -29.21 -16.23
C LYS A 290 23.05 -29.52 -17.71
N TYR A 291 23.20 -28.51 -18.56
CA TYR A 291 23.51 -28.68 -19.98
C TYR A 291 24.93 -29.19 -20.19
N ILE A 292 25.92 -28.61 -19.51
CA ILE A 292 27.33 -29.04 -19.57
C ILE A 292 27.48 -30.47 -19.05
N SER A 293 26.82 -30.83 -17.95
CA SER A 293 26.86 -32.21 -17.42
C SER A 293 26.14 -33.22 -18.33
N SER A 294 25.07 -32.81 -19.01
CA SER A 294 24.41 -33.63 -20.04
C SER A 294 25.29 -33.81 -21.28
N LEU A 295 25.93 -32.74 -21.76
CA LEU A 295 26.92 -32.78 -22.86
C LEU A 295 28.13 -33.67 -22.53
N LEU A 296 28.65 -33.59 -21.29
CA LEU A 296 29.75 -34.42 -20.83
C LEU A 296 29.38 -35.91 -20.66
N ARG A 297 28.10 -36.25 -20.53
CA ARG A 297 27.62 -37.65 -20.57
C ARG A 297 27.55 -38.22 -21.99
N VAL A 298 27.23 -37.38 -22.97
CA VAL A 298 27.18 -37.78 -24.39
C VAL A 298 28.59 -37.98 -24.98
N ILE A 299 29.59 -37.24 -24.49
CA ILE A 299 31.00 -37.34 -24.94
C ILE A 299 31.73 -38.54 -24.30
N LYS A 300 31.12 -39.24 -23.34
CA LYS A 300 31.70 -40.41 -22.64
C LYS A 300 31.32 -41.78 -23.25
N VAL A 301 30.89 -41.81 -24.52
CA VAL A 301 30.73 -43.05 -25.31
C VAL A 301 31.87 -43.18 -26.29
#